data_AF-A0A9P5RIJ0-F1
#
_entry.id   AF-A0A9P5RIJ0-F1
#
_cell.length_a   1.000
_cell.length_b   1.000
_cell.length_c   1.000
_cell.angle_alpha   90.00
_cell.angle_beta   90.00
_cell.angle_gamma   90.00
#
_symmetry.space_group_name_H-M   'P 1'
#
loop_
_entity.id
_entity.type
_entity.pdbx_description
1 polymer ?
#
loop_
_entity_poly.entity_id
_entity_poly.type
_entity_poly.pdbx_seq_one_letter_code
_entity_poly.pdbx_strand_id
1 'polypeptide(L)'
;MNMHKADTHKHVPRFYDIFPFIRLLEYMFLFYEAQRSGKLPADQRVTWRNDSALNDGRDAGVDLSGGYYDAGDYIKFIFPLTFTMTEICWGALEFWDGYVLANQTHYLDQMVRWGMDWLIKAHPNDNTLYVQVGLGEVDNNYWGPDTGIPLPRTPSKVTSTAPGTDAMADAAAAFASCSMLYRDKLKDSSYATTLQTHATSLFQVAESARPQQPYHVVATAAQCCYKSSGFVDELAWGAAWMYKLTQDASFADKASNYIGQLNTRTVQVNAVTWDDKTALVYVLMAGASPAGSRAKWQELAQRYADSVVNEEKPNMFTEGGLFYSSGNSNEDSAVVAANAAFALQILANNMNSTGNADKGRIGSYRNFAIKQVEYLLGENPEKTPYVVGVHHNSPLNPHSAPASGGFDANNINTQPEFERWTLYGALVGGPDKNDRFRDVRDNWEQTEVALDYNAPFNGLLAYMVATATDSPPYVTIAAGRPDLPPILNGMAIWQIILIVVGSIFVAVAIGAVVCYRKRDQIRAWAAARRQRSNEKSMPKYVVKRAVPPPPLPARAGRERDVESLQVGRSQGQGYEQPTLLQDVQRT
;
A
#
# COMPACT_ATOMS: atom_id res chain seq x y z
N MET A 1 7.87 -38.09 49.25
CA MET A 1 6.81 -37.07 49.39
C MET A 1 7.47 -35.72 49.21
N ASN A 2 7.41 -35.14 48.01
CA ASN A 2 7.77 -33.74 47.76
C ASN A 2 7.11 -33.33 46.44
N MET A 3 5.94 -32.69 46.55
CA MET A 3 5.27 -32.01 45.45
C MET A 3 6.06 -30.74 45.13
N HIS A 4 6.64 -30.66 43.94
CA HIS A 4 6.85 -29.38 43.28
C HIS A 4 5.52 -28.97 42.66
N LYS A 5 4.84 -28.02 43.30
CA LYS A 5 3.79 -27.23 42.64
C LYS A 5 4.50 -26.37 41.59
N ALA A 6 4.32 -26.73 40.32
CA ALA A 6 4.55 -25.80 39.23
C ALA A 6 3.45 -24.73 39.32
N ASP A 7 3.85 -23.53 39.70
CA ASP A 7 2.97 -22.37 39.74
C ASP A 7 2.72 -21.92 38.31
N THR A 8 1.61 -22.37 37.73
CA THR A 8 1.12 -21.92 36.43
C THR A 8 0.12 -20.81 36.68
N HIS A 9 0.62 -19.64 37.09
CA HIS A 9 -0.16 -18.42 37.02
C HIS A 9 -0.45 -18.13 35.54
N LYS A 10 -1.64 -18.51 35.06
CA LYS A 10 -2.24 -17.89 33.87
C LYS A 10 -2.33 -16.41 34.18
N HIS A 11 -1.48 -15.62 33.53
CA HIS A 11 -1.50 -14.17 33.67
C HIS A 11 -2.85 -13.69 33.15
N VAL A 12 -3.75 -13.27 34.04
CA VAL A 12 -4.97 -12.57 33.64
C VAL A 12 -4.52 -11.16 33.26
N PRO A 13 -4.74 -10.69 32.02
CA PRO A 13 -4.47 -9.31 31.64
C PRO A 13 -5.21 -8.38 32.60
N ARG A 14 -4.56 -7.34 33.12
CA ARG A 14 -5.28 -6.36 33.93
C ARG A 14 -6.09 -5.51 32.97
N PHE A 15 -7.33 -5.22 33.33
CA PHE A 15 -8.23 -4.38 32.52
C PHE A 15 -7.57 -3.07 32.04
N TYR A 16 -6.70 -2.48 32.87
CA TYR A 16 -5.92 -1.28 32.53
C TYR A 16 -5.00 -1.46 31.32
N ASP A 17 -4.36 -2.62 31.18
CA ASP A 17 -3.36 -2.85 30.14
C ASP A 17 -4.04 -2.99 28.77
N ILE A 18 -5.23 -3.59 28.73
CA ILE A 18 -5.99 -3.83 27.49
C ILE A 18 -6.96 -2.69 27.11
N PHE A 19 -7.28 -1.78 28.02
CA PHE A 19 -8.23 -0.68 27.78
C PHE A 19 -7.89 0.16 26.53
N PRO A 20 -6.61 0.48 26.23
CA PRO A 20 -6.27 1.21 25.01
C PRO A 20 -6.54 0.41 23.72
N PHE A 21 -6.42 -0.93 23.73
CA PHE A 21 -6.84 -1.76 22.59
C PHE A 21 -8.36 -1.77 22.41
N ILE A 22 -9.13 -1.78 23.50
CA ILE A 22 -10.59 -1.66 23.44
C ILE A 22 -11.00 -0.33 22.77
N ARG A 23 -10.36 0.78 23.18
CA ARG A 23 -10.56 2.11 22.58
C ARG A 23 -10.19 2.14 21.10
N LEU A 24 -9.10 1.49 20.70
CA LEU A 24 -8.72 1.38 19.29
C LEU A 24 -9.79 0.65 18.48
N LEU A 25 -10.33 -0.45 19.00
CA LEU A 25 -11.36 -1.22 18.31
C LEU A 25 -12.65 -0.38 18.12
N GLU A 26 -13.02 0.44 19.11
CA GLU A 26 -14.11 1.42 18.97
C GLU A 26 -13.81 2.42 17.83
N TYR A 27 -12.59 2.96 17.77
CA TYR A 27 -12.21 3.91 16.73
C TYR A 27 -12.25 3.28 15.33
N MET A 28 -11.91 2.00 15.17
CA MET A 28 -12.07 1.31 13.88
C MET A 28 -13.52 1.38 13.38
N PHE A 29 -14.51 1.24 14.26
CA PHE A 29 -15.91 1.36 13.86
C PHE A 29 -16.32 2.80 13.56
N LEU A 30 -15.73 3.79 14.23
CA LEU A 30 -15.93 5.20 13.88
C LEU A 30 -15.40 5.53 12.48
N PHE A 31 -14.28 4.93 12.06
CA PHE A 31 -13.80 5.07 10.68
C PHE A 31 -14.84 4.58 9.67
N TYR A 32 -15.38 3.37 9.84
CA TYR A 32 -16.41 2.86 8.93
C TYR A 32 -17.69 3.71 8.97
N GLU A 33 -18.13 4.18 10.14
CA GLU A 33 -19.23 5.15 10.23
C GLU A 33 -18.95 6.43 9.45
N ALA A 34 -17.69 6.90 9.47
CA ALA A 34 -17.23 8.06 8.72
C ALA A 34 -17.10 7.81 7.22
N GLN A 35 -17.20 6.57 6.74
CA GLN A 35 -17.23 6.21 5.32
C GLN A 35 -18.65 5.95 4.78
N ARG A 36 -19.68 5.96 5.63
CA ARG A 36 -21.07 5.66 5.20
C ARG A 36 -21.58 6.63 4.13
N SER A 37 -22.24 6.12 3.10
CA SER A 37 -22.95 6.89 2.07
C SER A 37 -24.45 6.62 2.15
N GLY A 38 -25.30 7.50 1.61
CA GLY A 38 -26.75 7.35 1.67
C GLY A 38 -27.36 8.07 2.86
N LYS A 39 -28.54 7.62 3.28
CA LYS A 39 -29.26 8.19 4.43
C LYS A 39 -28.70 7.61 5.72
N LEU A 40 -28.01 8.43 6.51
CA LEU A 40 -27.38 8.03 7.75
C LEU A 40 -28.41 7.64 8.82
N PRO A 41 -28.09 6.68 9.71
CA PRO A 41 -29.00 6.29 10.77
C PRO A 41 -29.06 7.37 11.86
N ALA A 42 -30.15 7.40 12.62
CA ALA A 42 -30.38 8.43 13.64
C ALA A 42 -29.37 8.39 14.81
N ASP A 43 -28.71 7.25 15.01
CA ASP A 43 -27.69 7.00 16.03
C ASP A 43 -26.24 7.12 15.49
N GLN A 44 -26.05 7.66 14.27
CA GLN A 44 -24.73 7.96 13.70
C GLN A 44 -23.86 8.76 14.69
N ARG A 45 -22.69 8.24 15.06
CA ARG A 45 -21.80 8.87 16.04
C ARG A 45 -20.88 9.92 15.41
N VAL A 46 -20.54 9.74 14.13
CA VAL A 46 -19.73 10.67 13.35
C VAL A 46 -20.61 11.83 12.87
N THR A 47 -20.78 12.83 13.73
CA THR A 47 -21.75 13.94 13.57
C THR A 47 -21.42 14.97 12.50
N TRP A 48 -20.20 14.95 11.94
CA TRP A 48 -19.79 15.83 10.86
C TRP A 48 -20.08 15.27 9.46
N ARG A 49 -20.53 14.01 9.37
CA ARG A 49 -21.06 13.40 8.14
C ARG A 49 -22.55 13.70 7.97
N ASN A 50 -23.00 13.74 6.73
CA ASN A 50 -24.37 14.08 6.33
C ASN A 50 -24.99 12.99 5.46
N ASP A 51 -26.31 13.04 5.31
CA ASP A 51 -27.00 12.30 4.25
C ASP A 51 -26.40 12.70 2.89
N SER A 52 -25.93 11.73 2.12
CA SER A 52 -25.21 11.98 0.86
C SER A 52 -25.58 10.97 -0.21
N ALA A 53 -25.40 11.34 -1.48
CA ALA A 53 -25.58 10.44 -2.63
C ALA A 53 -26.92 9.66 -2.63
N LEU A 54 -28.00 10.30 -2.16
CA LEU A 54 -29.34 9.70 -1.97
C LEU A 54 -30.02 9.24 -3.28
N ASN A 55 -29.50 9.67 -4.44
CA ASN A 55 -30.02 9.32 -5.75
C ASN A 55 -29.15 8.28 -6.49
N ASP A 56 -28.14 7.71 -5.84
CA ASP A 56 -27.29 6.69 -6.45
C ASP A 56 -28.14 5.53 -7.01
N GLY A 57 -27.93 5.20 -8.29
CA GLY A 57 -28.66 4.14 -9.01
C GLY A 57 -30.00 4.55 -9.65
N ARG A 58 -30.52 5.74 -9.34
CA ARG A 58 -31.83 6.20 -9.83
C ARG A 58 -31.90 6.30 -11.36
N ASP A 59 -30.80 6.68 -11.99
CA ASP A 59 -30.62 6.72 -13.44
C ASP A 59 -30.66 5.33 -14.10
N ALA A 60 -30.28 4.28 -13.36
CA ALA A 60 -30.41 2.88 -13.74
C ALA A 60 -31.71 2.21 -13.26
N GLY A 61 -32.63 2.97 -12.64
CA GLY A 61 -33.91 2.45 -12.14
C GLY A 61 -33.79 1.52 -10.93
N VAL A 62 -32.71 1.63 -10.16
CA VAL A 62 -32.44 0.85 -8.95
C VAL A 62 -32.12 1.77 -7.77
N ASP A 63 -32.27 1.30 -6.54
CA ASP A 63 -31.77 2.01 -5.36
C ASP A 63 -30.36 1.49 -5.02
N LEU A 64 -29.35 2.32 -5.21
CA LEU A 64 -27.96 2.06 -4.81
C LEU A 64 -27.47 3.08 -3.76
N SER A 65 -28.40 3.79 -3.10
CA SER A 65 -28.09 4.58 -1.91
C SER A 65 -27.72 3.66 -0.73
N GLY A 66 -26.89 4.15 0.18
CA GLY A 66 -26.27 3.33 1.23
C GLY A 66 -24.82 2.97 0.89
N GLY A 67 -24.27 1.99 1.61
CA GLY A 67 -22.93 1.47 1.36
C GLY A 67 -21.83 2.41 1.85
N TYR A 68 -20.58 2.09 1.50
CA TYR A 68 -19.42 2.84 1.94
C TYR A 68 -18.74 3.53 0.77
N TYR A 69 -18.21 4.72 1.02
CA TYR A 69 -17.15 5.31 0.20
C TYR A 69 -15.86 4.55 0.45
N ASP A 70 -15.10 4.36 -0.61
CA ASP A 70 -13.98 3.43 -0.63
C ASP A 70 -12.76 3.94 0.14
N ALA A 71 -12.30 5.16 -0.17
CA ALA A 71 -11.08 5.72 0.41
C ALA A 71 -11.29 7.17 0.87
N GLY A 72 -10.34 8.06 0.57
CA GLY A 72 -10.49 9.51 0.73
C GLY A 72 -11.48 10.17 -0.24
N ASP A 73 -12.06 9.40 -1.17
CA ASP A 73 -12.95 9.86 -2.24
C ASP A 73 -14.44 9.57 -1.94
N TYR A 74 -15.28 9.64 -2.98
CA TYR A 74 -16.73 9.38 -2.89
C TYR A 74 -17.21 8.25 -3.82
N ILE A 75 -16.31 7.47 -4.40
CA ILE A 75 -16.68 6.35 -5.26
C ILE A 75 -17.01 5.13 -4.38
N LYS A 76 -17.97 4.33 -4.84
CA LYS A 76 -18.29 3.03 -4.23
C LYS A 76 -17.72 1.95 -5.12
N PHE A 77 -16.63 1.33 -4.73
CA PHE A 77 -16.04 0.19 -5.44
C PHE A 77 -16.44 -1.12 -4.78
N ILE A 78 -16.98 -2.06 -5.55
CA ILE A 78 -17.39 -3.34 -4.97
C ILE A 78 -16.21 -4.22 -4.59
N PHE A 79 -15.13 -4.19 -5.37
CA PHE A 79 -14.06 -5.18 -5.28
C PHE A 79 -13.25 -5.07 -3.97
N PRO A 80 -12.73 -3.89 -3.59
CA PRO A 80 -12.16 -3.70 -2.25
C PRO A 80 -13.20 -3.84 -1.12
N LEU A 81 -14.46 -3.47 -1.36
CA LEU A 81 -15.53 -3.62 -0.37
C LEU A 81 -15.82 -5.09 -0.05
N THR A 82 -15.87 -5.99 -1.05
CA THR A 82 -16.13 -7.41 -0.83
C THR A 82 -14.97 -8.09 -0.12
N PHE A 83 -13.74 -7.71 -0.44
CA PHE A 83 -12.57 -8.10 0.34
C PHE A 83 -12.68 -7.63 1.81
N THR A 84 -12.97 -6.35 2.03
CA THR A 84 -13.19 -5.74 3.37
C THR A 84 -14.23 -6.51 4.18
N MET A 85 -15.42 -6.75 3.60
CA MET A 85 -16.50 -7.47 4.29
C MET A 85 -16.08 -8.89 4.64
N THR A 86 -15.37 -9.57 3.74
CA THR A 86 -14.90 -10.94 3.98
C THR A 86 -13.90 -10.99 5.13
N GLU A 87 -12.90 -10.11 5.14
CA GLU A 87 -11.87 -10.05 6.19
C GLU A 87 -12.45 -9.66 7.55
N ILE A 88 -13.38 -8.69 7.61
CA ILE A 88 -14.09 -8.34 8.85
C ILE A 88 -14.90 -9.51 9.38
N CYS A 89 -15.69 -10.16 8.51
CA CYS A 89 -16.50 -11.30 8.91
C CYS A 89 -15.64 -12.51 9.31
N TRP A 90 -14.51 -12.74 8.63
CA TRP A 90 -13.55 -13.77 9.01
C TRP A 90 -12.89 -13.47 10.35
N GLY A 91 -12.39 -12.24 10.55
CA GLY A 91 -11.79 -11.80 11.81
C GLY A 91 -12.76 -11.92 12.98
N ALA A 92 -14.04 -11.60 12.78
CA ALA A 92 -15.08 -11.78 13.79
C ALA A 92 -15.41 -13.26 14.08
N LEU A 93 -15.34 -14.15 13.09
CA LEU A 93 -15.50 -15.58 13.29
C LEU A 93 -14.35 -16.17 14.14
N GLU A 94 -13.12 -15.75 13.87
CA GLU A 94 -11.90 -16.26 14.51
C GLU A 94 -11.65 -15.62 15.90
N PHE A 95 -11.88 -14.31 16.05
CA PHE A 95 -11.51 -13.52 17.22
C PHE A 95 -12.72 -12.94 17.99
N TRP A 96 -13.86 -13.63 17.92
CA TRP A 96 -15.13 -13.21 18.52
C TRP A 96 -15.03 -12.75 19.98
N ASP A 97 -14.26 -13.48 20.80
CA ASP A 97 -14.13 -13.19 22.23
C ASP A 97 -13.53 -11.81 22.49
N GLY A 98 -12.68 -11.30 21.59
CA GLY A 98 -12.14 -9.95 21.63
C GLY A 98 -13.22 -8.87 21.48
N TYR A 99 -14.12 -9.05 20.50
CA TYR A 99 -15.25 -8.13 20.30
C TYR A 99 -16.23 -8.15 21.47
N VAL A 100 -16.48 -9.34 22.06
CA VAL A 100 -17.32 -9.48 23.26
C VAL A 100 -16.66 -8.79 24.45
N LEU A 101 -15.38 -9.04 24.71
CA LEU A 101 -14.63 -8.45 25.81
C LEU A 101 -14.54 -6.92 25.69
N ALA A 102 -14.38 -6.41 24.47
CA ALA A 102 -14.40 -4.98 24.19
C ALA A 102 -15.81 -4.35 24.25
N ASN A 103 -16.87 -5.16 24.37
CA ASN A 103 -18.26 -4.75 24.26
C ASN A 103 -18.56 -4.00 22.94
N GLN A 104 -18.01 -4.47 21.82
CA GLN A 104 -18.14 -3.84 20.49
C GLN A 104 -18.97 -4.66 19.49
N THR A 105 -19.57 -5.79 19.90
CA THR A 105 -20.32 -6.67 19.00
C THR A 105 -21.50 -5.97 18.32
N HIS A 106 -22.12 -4.99 18.98
CA HIS A 106 -23.19 -4.18 18.39
C HIS A 106 -22.69 -3.29 17.25
N TYR A 107 -21.54 -2.63 17.42
CA TYR A 107 -20.96 -1.79 16.36
C TYR A 107 -20.41 -2.63 15.20
N LEU A 108 -19.91 -3.84 15.50
CA LEU A 108 -19.58 -4.82 14.48
C LEU A 108 -20.82 -5.21 13.64
N ASP A 109 -21.96 -5.53 14.27
CA ASP A 109 -23.21 -5.80 13.53
C ASP A 109 -23.60 -4.59 12.67
N GLN A 110 -23.62 -3.39 13.24
CA GLN A 110 -23.96 -2.18 12.47
C GLN A 110 -23.03 -1.97 11.26
N MET A 111 -21.72 -2.19 11.43
CA MET A 111 -20.74 -2.03 10.36
C MET A 111 -20.97 -3.04 9.24
N VAL A 112 -21.09 -4.33 9.59
CA VAL A 112 -21.27 -5.40 8.60
C VAL A 112 -22.62 -5.26 7.91
N ARG A 113 -23.70 -5.01 8.67
CA ARG A 113 -25.04 -4.87 8.12
C ARG A 113 -25.13 -3.74 7.10
N TRP A 114 -24.49 -2.61 7.36
CA TRP A 114 -24.48 -1.48 6.43
C TRP A 114 -23.84 -1.81 5.08
N GLY A 115 -22.71 -2.54 5.08
CA GLY A 115 -22.05 -2.99 3.86
C GLY A 115 -22.86 -4.08 3.14
N MET A 116 -23.33 -5.08 3.88
CA MET A 116 -24.07 -6.20 3.31
C MET A 116 -25.46 -5.78 2.78
N ASP A 117 -26.15 -4.84 3.42
CA ASP A 117 -27.42 -4.29 2.91
C ASP A 117 -27.23 -3.58 1.57
N TRP A 118 -26.11 -2.87 1.39
CA TRP A 118 -25.77 -2.28 0.10
C TRP A 118 -25.41 -3.34 -0.94
N LEU A 119 -24.64 -4.38 -0.58
CA LEU A 119 -24.34 -5.50 -1.49
C LEU A 119 -25.62 -6.24 -1.93
N ILE A 120 -26.62 -6.38 -1.04
CA ILE A 120 -27.93 -6.94 -1.40
C ILE A 120 -28.61 -6.06 -2.47
N LYS A 121 -28.61 -4.75 -2.29
CA LYS A 121 -29.14 -3.81 -3.31
C LYS A 121 -28.35 -3.88 -4.62
N ALA A 122 -27.03 -4.02 -4.54
CA ALA A 122 -26.15 -4.15 -5.69
C ALA A 122 -26.33 -5.47 -6.45
N HIS A 123 -26.88 -6.51 -5.81
CA HIS A 123 -27.28 -7.77 -6.44
C HIS A 123 -28.81 -7.96 -6.43
N PRO A 124 -29.58 -7.16 -7.21
CA PRO A 124 -31.04 -7.13 -7.10
C PRO A 124 -31.76 -8.36 -7.68
N ASN A 125 -31.04 -9.20 -8.43
CA ASN A 125 -31.53 -10.44 -9.03
C ASN A 125 -30.34 -11.34 -9.38
N ASP A 126 -30.64 -12.62 -9.64
CA ASP A 126 -29.65 -13.68 -9.88
C ASP A 126 -28.69 -13.44 -11.05
N ASN A 127 -28.91 -12.42 -11.87
CA ASN A 127 -28.11 -12.14 -13.07
C ASN A 127 -27.24 -10.88 -12.96
N THR A 128 -27.51 -9.96 -12.03
CA THR A 128 -26.96 -8.60 -12.09
C THR A 128 -26.19 -8.28 -10.83
N LEU A 129 -24.95 -7.80 -10.98
CA LEU A 129 -24.17 -7.21 -9.90
C LEU A 129 -23.71 -5.81 -10.30
N TYR A 130 -24.11 -4.80 -9.54
CA TYR A 130 -23.56 -3.45 -9.64
C TYR A 130 -22.20 -3.41 -8.93
N VAL A 131 -21.17 -2.96 -9.65
CA VAL A 131 -19.77 -3.08 -9.22
C VAL A 131 -19.11 -1.75 -8.91
N GLN A 132 -19.73 -0.65 -9.36
CA GLN A 132 -19.22 0.69 -9.10
C GLN A 132 -20.36 1.70 -9.12
N VAL A 133 -20.31 2.72 -8.25
CA VAL A 133 -21.15 3.93 -8.35
C VAL A 133 -20.27 5.15 -8.13
N GLY A 134 -20.25 6.06 -9.11
CA GLY A 134 -19.29 7.17 -9.17
C GLY A 134 -18.24 6.95 -10.26
N LEU A 135 -17.57 8.01 -10.66
CA LEU A 135 -16.61 8.03 -11.78
C LEU A 135 -15.33 8.72 -11.33
N GLY A 136 -14.17 8.10 -11.59
CA GLY A 136 -12.86 8.66 -11.21
C GLY A 136 -12.67 10.09 -11.73
N GLU A 137 -13.06 10.35 -12.98
CA GLU A 137 -12.94 11.67 -13.59
C GLU A 137 -13.88 12.75 -13.02
N VAL A 138 -14.87 12.37 -12.21
CA VAL A 138 -15.83 13.28 -11.58
C VAL A 138 -15.51 13.40 -10.08
N ASP A 139 -15.48 12.26 -9.38
CA ASP A 139 -15.31 12.19 -7.94
C ASP A 139 -13.87 12.55 -7.52
N ASN A 140 -12.83 12.08 -8.22
CA ASN A 140 -11.43 12.36 -7.82
C ASN A 140 -10.96 13.76 -8.22
N ASN A 141 -11.73 14.46 -9.07
CA ASN A 141 -11.52 15.87 -9.37
C ASN A 141 -12.27 16.80 -8.39
N TYR A 142 -12.94 16.23 -7.38
CA TYR A 142 -13.66 16.97 -6.34
C TYR A 142 -12.99 16.79 -4.99
N TRP A 143 -12.65 17.92 -4.36
CA TRP A 143 -12.19 17.95 -2.98
C TRP A 143 -13.17 18.79 -2.17
N GLY A 144 -13.97 18.15 -1.34
CA GLY A 144 -15.03 18.82 -0.59
C GLY A 144 -15.85 17.90 0.31
N PRO A 145 -16.85 18.44 1.03
CA PRO A 145 -17.72 17.68 1.90
C PRO A 145 -18.71 16.79 1.14
N ASP A 146 -19.33 15.85 1.85
CA ASP A 146 -20.29 14.88 1.34
C ASP A 146 -21.65 15.48 0.90
N THR A 147 -21.89 16.74 1.23
CA THR A 147 -23.08 17.50 0.80
C THR A 147 -22.96 18.09 -0.61
N GLY A 148 -21.76 18.12 -1.18
CA GLY A 148 -21.45 18.75 -2.47
C GLY A 148 -20.96 17.80 -3.56
N ILE A 149 -21.11 16.49 -3.36
CA ILE A 149 -20.59 15.47 -4.28
C ILE A 149 -21.14 15.72 -5.70
N PRO A 150 -20.26 15.87 -6.71
CA PRO A 150 -20.68 16.20 -8.07
C PRO A 150 -21.45 15.05 -8.74
N LEU A 151 -22.19 15.42 -9.79
CA LEU A 151 -22.87 14.52 -10.70
C LEU A 151 -22.20 14.57 -12.08
N PRO A 152 -22.30 13.51 -12.90
CA PRO A 152 -23.05 12.27 -12.66
C PRO A 152 -22.31 11.27 -11.76
N ARG A 153 -23.08 10.43 -11.06
CA ARG A 153 -22.58 9.28 -10.28
C ARG A 153 -23.09 7.97 -10.89
N THR A 154 -22.68 7.73 -12.13
CA THR A 154 -23.22 6.64 -12.96
C THR A 154 -22.86 5.27 -12.38
N PRO A 155 -23.83 4.35 -12.21
CA PRO A 155 -23.54 2.99 -11.78
C PRO A 155 -23.04 2.11 -12.93
N SER A 156 -22.01 1.29 -12.66
CA SER A 156 -21.55 0.24 -13.56
C SER A 156 -21.96 -1.13 -13.04
N LYS A 157 -22.21 -2.08 -13.94
CA LYS A 157 -22.66 -3.44 -13.59
C LYS A 157 -22.05 -4.51 -14.47
N VAL A 158 -22.05 -5.73 -13.95
CA VAL A 158 -21.74 -6.96 -14.67
C VAL A 158 -22.94 -7.90 -14.64
N THR A 159 -23.02 -8.78 -15.65
CA THR A 159 -24.13 -9.73 -15.81
C THR A 159 -23.66 -11.07 -16.34
N SER A 160 -24.51 -12.11 -16.39
CA SER A 160 -24.10 -13.40 -16.98
C SER A 160 -23.69 -13.32 -18.46
N THR A 161 -24.16 -12.31 -19.21
CA THR A 161 -23.80 -12.08 -20.62
C THR A 161 -22.64 -11.09 -20.82
N ALA A 162 -22.28 -10.36 -19.76
CA ALA A 162 -21.13 -9.47 -19.70
C ALA A 162 -20.50 -9.59 -18.30
N PRO A 163 -19.86 -10.73 -18.00
CA PRO A 163 -19.49 -11.08 -16.64
C PRO A 163 -18.23 -10.34 -16.18
N GLY A 164 -18.15 -10.17 -14.87
CA GLY A 164 -16.94 -9.86 -14.11
C GLY A 164 -16.73 -10.98 -13.10
N THR A 165 -15.96 -11.99 -13.52
CA THR A 165 -15.85 -13.27 -12.81
C THR A 165 -15.22 -13.11 -11.42
N ASP A 166 -14.20 -12.27 -11.33
CA ASP A 166 -13.55 -11.84 -10.09
C ASP A 166 -14.54 -11.20 -9.11
N ALA A 167 -15.18 -10.08 -9.49
CA ALA A 167 -16.09 -9.35 -8.62
C ALA A 167 -17.30 -10.20 -8.18
N MET A 168 -17.82 -11.07 -9.06
CA MET A 168 -18.91 -11.97 -8.69
C MET A 168 -18.47 -13.07 -7.71
N ALA A 169 -17.30 -13.67 -7.91
CA ALA A 169 -16.79 -14.71 -7.02
C ALA A 169 -16.35 -14.14 -5.67
N ASP A 170 -15.77 -12.94 -5.65
CA ASP A 170 -15.36 -12.25 -4.42
C ASP A 170 -16.57 -11.75 -3.62
N ALA A 171 -17.60 -11.23 -4.29
CA ALA A 171 -18.89 -10.92 -3.65
C ALA A 171 -19.53 -12.17 -3.04
N ALA A 172 -19.43 -13.33 -3.71
CA ALA A 172 -19.92 -14.58 -3.14
C ALA A 172 -19.17 -14.98 -1.87
N ALA A 173 -17.86 -14.76 -1.80
CA ALA A 173 -17.06 -14.98 -0.59
C ALA A 173 -17.49 -14.06 0.57
N ALA A 174 -17.75 -12.77 0.28
CA ALA A 174 -18.26 -11.81 1.26
C ALA A 174 -19.62 -12.23 1.82
N PHE A 175 -20.58 -12.56 0.94
CA PHE A 175 -21.88 -13.06 1.35
C PHE A 175 -21.80 -14.37 2.15
N ALA A 176 -20.91 -15.29 1.75
CA ALA A 176 -20.75 -16.56 2.43
C ALA A 176 -20.16 -16.41 3.84
N SER A 177 -19.04 -15.68 3.97
CA SER A 177 -18.38 -15.43 5.25
C SER A 177 -19.30 -14.68 6.22
N CYS A 178 -19.98 -13.62 5.77
CA CYS A 178 -20.88 -12.86 6.61
C CYS A 178 -22.17 -13.63 6.96
N SER A 179 -22.67 -14.50 6.07
CA SER A 179 -23.75 -15.45 6.42
C SER A 179 -23.37 -16.33 7.62
N MET A 180 -22.13 -16.85 7.64
CA MET A 180 -21.62 -17.61 8.78
C MET A 180 -21.55 -16.76 10.05
N LEU A 181 -21.03 -15.53 9.97
CA LEU A 181 -20.99 -14.63 11.13
C LEU A 181 -22.39 -14.41 11.72
N TYR A 182 -23.37 -14.09 10.87
CA TYR A 182 -24.74 -13.83 11.30
C TYR A 182 -25.41 -15.04 11.91
N ARG A 183 -25.21 -16.22 11.32
CA ARG A 183 -25.77 -17.47 11.85
C ARG A 183 -25.10 -17.88 13.16
N ASP A 184 -23.77 -17.86 13.19
CA ASP A 184 -22.99 -18.56 14.20
C ASP A 184 -22.66 -17.67 15.40
N LYS A 185 -22.51 -16.35 15.22
CA LYS A 185 -22.15 -15.41 16.29
C LYS A 185 -23.27 -14.42 16.63
N LEU A 186 -23.80 -13.69 15.64
CA LEU A 186 -24.81 -12.65 15.85
C LEU A 186 -26.24 -13.20 16.03
N LYS A 187 -26.45 -14.48 15.70
CA LYS A 187 -27.71 -15.23 15.90
C LYS A 187 -28.92 -14.68 15.11
N ASP A 188 -28.68 -14.11 13.93
CA ASP A 188 -29.72 -13.68 12.99
C ASP A 188 -29.80 -14.67 11.81
N SER A 189 -30.53 -15.77 12.01
CA SER A 189 -30.62 -16.83 11.00
C SER A 189 -31.36 -16.39 9.73
N SER A 190 -32.33 -15.47 9.83
CA SER A 190 -33.09 -15.00 8.67
C SER A 190 -32.20 -14.17 7.74
N TYR A 191 -31.43 -13.24 8.31
CA TYR A 191 -30.48 -12.47 7.53
C TYR A 191 -29.37 -13.36 6.97
N ALA A 192 -28.84 -14.29 7.77
CA ALA A 192 -27.85 -15.26 7.31
C ALA A 192 -28.33 -16.09 6.09
N THR A 193 -29.59 -16.54 6.06
CA THR A 193 -30.17 -17.24 4.90
C THR A 193 -30.30 -16.33 3.67
N THR A 194 -30.62 -15.05 3.87
CA THR A 194 -30.64 -14.07 2.79
C THR A 194 -29.23 -13.94 2.19
N LEU A 195 -28.21 -13.72 3.02
CA LEU A 195 -26.82 -13.62 2.55
C LEU A 195 -26.36 -14.90 1.84
N GLN A 196 -26.68 -16.09 2.37
CA GLN A 196 -26.34 -17.37 1.73
C GLN A 196 -26.96 -17.51 0.33
N THR A 197 -28.18 -17.00 0.14
CA THR A 197 -28.87 -17.03 -1.16
C THR A 197 -28.10 -16.20 -2.19
N HIS A 198 -27.68 -14.99 -1.81
CA HIS A 198 -26.84 -14.15 -2.66
C HIS A 198 -25.48 -14.81 -2.96
N ALA A 199 -24.83 -15.42 -1.97
CA ALA A 199 -23.56 -16.13 -2.15
C ALA A 199 -23.66 -17.23 -3.20
N THR A 200 -24.70 -18.06 -3.11
CA THR A 200 -24.92 -19.19 -4.01
C THR A 200 -25.21 -18.72 -5.42
N SER A 201 -26.07 -17.72 -5.58
CA SER A 201 -26.41 -17.15 -6.88
C SER A 201 -25.19 -16.55 -7.58
N LEU A 202 -24.42 -15.69 -6.89
CA LEU A 202 -23.27 -15.02 -7.48
C LEU A 202 -22.15 -16.00 -7.85
N PHE A 203 -21.85 -16.97 -6.99
CA PHE A 203 -20.84 -17.98 -7.29
C PHE A 203 -21.24 -18.83 -8.51
N GLN A 204 -22.53 -19.20 -8.61
CA GLN A 204 -23.05 -19.93 -9.77
C GLN A 204 -22.85 -19.14 -11.07
N VAL A 205 -23.12 -17.83 -11.08
CA VAL A 205 -22.89 -16.99 -12.27
C VAL A 205 -21.40 -16.87 -12.57
N ALA A 206 -20.55 -16.64 -11.57
CA ALA A 206 -19.09 -16.54 -11.75
C ALA A 206 -18.50 -17.79 -12.43
N GLU A 207 -18.97 -18.99 -12.06
CA GLU A 207 -18.51 -20.25 -12.65
C GLU A 207 -19.10 -20.57 -14.02
N SER A 208 -20.33 -20.14 -14.32
CA SER A 208 -21.08 -20.56 -15.52
C SER A 208 -21.08 -19.54 -16.65
N ALA A 209 -21.00 -18.24 -16.35
CA ALA A 209 -20.99 -17.18 -17.34
C ALA A 209 -19.74 -17.23 -18.23
N ARG A 210 -19.89 -16.92 -19.52
CA ARG A 210 -18.80 -16.97 -20.50
C ARG A 210 -18.81 -15.73 -21.40
N PRO A 211 -17.63 -15.23 -21.83
CA PRO A 211 -16.30 -15.67 -21.38
C PRO A 211 -16.08 -15.32 -19.90
N GLN A 212 -15.33 -16.14 -19.16
CA GLN A 212 -14.85 -15.69 -17.85
C GLN A 212 -13.79 -14.62 -18.07
N GLN A 213 -13.92 -13.50 -17.37
CA GLN A 213 -13.07 -12.34 -17.55
C GLN A 213 -13.12 -11.41 -16.33
N PRO A 214 -12.10 -10.57 -16.12
CA PRO A 214 -12.11 -9.55 -15.09
C PRO A 214 -13.24 -8.53 -15.24
N TYR A 215 -13.81 -8.07 -14.14
CA TYR A 215 -14.94 -7.13 -14.12
C TYR A 215 -14.59 -5.80 -14.78
N HIS A 216 -13.36 -5.33 -14.64
CA HIS A 216 -12.89 -4.05 -15.19
C HIS A 216 -12.84 -4.05 -16.73
N VAL A 217 -12.95 -5.21 -17.38
CA VAL A 217 -13.13 -5.31 -18.84
C VAL A 217 -14.53 -4.83 -19.26
N VAL A 218 -15.54 -5.03 -18.40
CA VAL A 218 -16.93 -4.61 -18.62
C VAL A 218 -17.20 -3.26 -17.98
N ALA A 219 -16.84 -3.10 -16.70
CA ALA A 219 -16.94 -1.86 -15.95
C ALA A 219 -15.62 -1.07 -16.08
N THR A 220 -15.39 -0.47 -17.25
CA THR A 220 -14.12 0.18 -17.58
C THR A 220 -13.76 1.36 -16.67
N ALA A 221 -14.76 1.98 -16.03
CA ALA A 221 -14.55 3.06 -15.06
C ALA A 221 -13.73 2.62 -13.83
N ALA A 222 -13.65 1.32 -13.54
CA ALA A 222 -12.87 0.79 -12.42
C ALA A 222 -11.37 0.65 -12.73
N GLN A 223 -10.98 0.72 -14.00
CA GLN A 223 -9.59 0.50 -14.44
C GLN A 223 -8.60 1.53 -13.88
N CYS A 224 -9.08 2.72 -13.49
CA CYS A 224 -8.24 3.76 -12.90
C CYS A 224 -7.60 3.33 -11.58
N CYS A 225 -8.28 2.45 -10.85
CA CYS A 225 -8.17 2.42 -9.40
C CYS A 225 -8.06 0.96 -8.92
N TYR A 226 -9.07 0.13 -9.22
CA TYR A 226 -9.15 -1.26 -8.76
C TYR A 226 -9.10 -2.26 -9.91
N LYS A 227 -8.12 -2.11 -10.80
CA LYS A 227 -7.91 -3.04 -11.91
C LYS A 227 -7.43 -4.39 -11.39
N SER A 228 -8.21 -5.45 -11.62
CA SER A 228 -7.80 -6.78 -11.17
C SER A 228 -6.70 -7.41 -12.03
N SER A 229 -5.85 -8.22 -11.41
CA SER A 229 -4.81 -8.98 -12.09
C SER A 229 -5.32 -10.31 -12.69
N GLY A 230 -6.51 -10.76 -12.29
CA GLY A 230 -7.05 -12.06 -12.65
C GLY A 230 -8.46 -12.29 -12.11
N PHE A 231 -8.89 -13.55 -12.15
CA PHE A 231 -10.15 -14.01 -11.55
C PHE A 231 -10.07 -15.43 -10.98
N VAL A 232 -8.92 -16.10 -11.14
CA VAL A 232 -8.79 -17.54 -10.83
C VAL A 232 -8.63 -17.73 -9.32
N ASP A 233 -7.93 -16.84 -8.65
CA ASP A 233 -7.83 -16.82 -7.21
C ASP A 233 -9.15 -16.38 -6.56
N GLU A 234 -9.93 -15.46 -7.14
CA GLU A 234 -11.30 -15.18 -6.67
C GLU A 234 -12.22 -16.39 -6.81
N LEU A 235 -12.13 -17.15 -7.90
CA LEU A 235 -12.88 -18.40 -8.04
C LEU A 235 -12.46 -19.43 -6.99
N ALA A 236 -11.16 -19.52 -6.68
CA ALA A 236 -10.67 -20.37 -5.59
C ALA A 236 -11.17 -19.90 -4.22
N TRP A 237 -11.19 -18.58 -4.01
CA TRP A 237 -11.63 -17.90 -2.79
C TRP A 237 -13.12 -18.07 -2.53
N GLY A 238 -13.96 -17.75 -3.51
CA GLY A 238 -15.40 -17.99 -3.48
C GLY A 238 -15.72 -19.47 -3.24
N ALA A 239 -15.02 -20.39 -3.91
CA ALA A 239 -15.20 -21.82 -3.70
C ALA A 239 -14.82 -22.25 -2.28
N ALA A 240 -13.71 -21.75 -1.73
CA ALA A 240 -13.27 -22.09 -0.38
C ALA A 240 -14.27 -21.59 0.69
N TRP A 241 -14.83 -20.39 0.54
CA TRP A 241 -15.87 -19.89 1.44
C TRP A 241 -17.21 -20.61 1.28
N MET A 242 -17.61 -20.93 0.05
CA MET A 242 -18.79 -21.75 -0.20
C MET A 242 -18.64 -23.14 0.41
N TYR A 243 -17.44 -23.74 0.36
CA TYR A 243 -17.14 -24.98 1.07
C TYR A 243 -17.28 -24.80 2.58
N LYS A 244 -16.66 -23.77 3.17
CA LYS A 244 -16.74 -23.52 4.61
C LYS A 244 -18.19 -23.32 5.08
N LEU A 245 -19.01 -22.62 4.28
CA LEU A 245 -20.42 -22.35 4.54
C LEU A 245 -21.31 -23.60 4.43
N THR A 246 -21.15 -24.40 3.36
CA THR A 246 -22.09 -25.47 3.00
C THR A 246 -21.64 -26.87 3.39
N GLN A 247 -20.33 -27.06 3.60
CA GLN A 247 -19.67 -28.37 3.76
C GLN A 247 -19.85 -29.31 2.55
N ASP A 248 -20.28 -28.80 1.39
CA ASP A 248 -20.34 -29.58 0.15
C ASP A 248 -18.94 -29.73 -0.46
N ALA A 249 -18.46 -30.97 -0.52
CA ALA A 249 -17.13 -31.32 -1.00
C ALA A 249 -16.83 -30.85 -2.43
N SER A 250 -17.86 -30.66 -3.27
CA SER A 250 -17.67 -30.16 -4.64
C SER A 250 -17.05 -28.77 -4.67
N PHE A 251 -17.32 -27.92 -3.68
CA PHE A 251 -16.66 -26.61 -3.55
C PHE A 251 -15.19 -26.73 -3.12
N ALA A 252 -14.85 -27.68 -2.26
CA ALA A 252 -13.45 -27.95 -1.91
C ALA A 252 -12.64 -28.44 -3.12
N ASP A 253 -13.25 -29.29 -3.97
CA ASP A 253 -12.65 -29.77 -5.20
C ASP A 253 -12.43 -28.61 -6.20
N LYS A 254 -13.42 -27.71 -6.33
CA LYS A 254 -13.30 -26.48 -7.13
C LYS A 254 -12.16 -25.59 -6.64
N ALA A 255 -12.09 -25.30 -5.35
CA ALA A 255 -11.00 -24.51 -4.77
C ALA A 255 -9.63 -25.14 -5.07
N SER A 256 -9.50 -26.46 -4.89
CA SER A 256 -8.28 -27.21 -5.21
C SER A 256 -7.91 -27.14 -6.70
N ASN A 257 -8.90 -27.21 -7.60
CA ASN A 257 -8.70 -27.11 -9.05
C ASN A 257 -8.23 -25.71 -9.45
N TYR A 258 -8.90 -24.65 -8.99
CA TYR A 258 -8.52 -23.27 -9.30
C TYR A 258 -7.12 -22.93 -8.80
N ILE A 259 -6.76 -23.35 -7.58
CA ILE A 259 -5.38 -23.24 -7.07
C ILE A 259 -4.39 -24.00 -7.98
N GLY A 260 -4.77 -25.16 -8.51
CA GLY A 260 -3.94 -25.89 -9.48
C GLY A 260 -3.73 -25.16 -10.81
N GLN A 261 -4.67 -24.30 -11.23
CA GLN A 261 -4.58 -23.52 -12.46
C GLN A 261 -3.65 -22.32 -12.36
N LEU A 262 -3.44 -21.78 -11.16
CA LEU A 262 -2.52 -20.67 -10.90
C LEU A 262 -1.04 -21.02 -11.18
N ASN A 263 -0.74 -22.27 -11.57
CA ASN A 263 0.57 -22.76 -12.02
C ASN A 263 1.74 -22.18 -11.20
N THR A 264 1.65 -22.31 -9.87
CA THR A 264 2.62 -21.82 -8.88
C THR A 264 3.91 -22.65 -8.91
N ARG A 265 4.56 -22.80 -10.09
CA ARG A 265 5.78 -23.60 -10.31
C ARG A 265 6.96 -23.16 -9.46
N THR A 266 6.86 -21.94 -8.93
CA THR A 266 7.59 -21.46 -7.77
C THR A 266 6.54 -20.83 -6.88
N VAL A 267 6.46 -21.26 -5.63
CA VAL A 267 5.66 -20.60 -4.59
C VAL A 267 6.34 -19.25 -4.29
N GLN A 268 6.30 -18.32 -5.24
CA GLN A 268 6.46 -16.90 -4.95
C GLN A 268 5.11 -16.51 -4.39
N VAL A 269 4.96 -16.61 -3.07
CA VAL A 269 3.70 -16.19 -2.47
C VAL A 269 3.68 -14.68 -2.50
N ASN A 270 2.83 -14.16 -3.37
CA ASN A 270 2.54 -12.74 -3.45
C ASN A 270 2.01 -12.23 -2.10
N ALA A 271 2.13 -10.93 -1.88
CA ALA A 271 1.46 -10.29 -0.77
C ALA A 271 -0.05 -10.54 -0.87
N VAL A 272 -0.72 -10.69 0.27
CA VAL A 272 -2.18 -10.69 0.33
C VAL A 272 -2.65 -9.26 0.13
N THR A 273 -3.57 -9.06 -0.82
CA THR A 273 -4.18 -7.77 -1.14
C THR A 273 -5.67 -7.96 -1.44
N TRP A 274 -6.39 -6.85 -1.66
CA TRP A 274 -7.72 -6.88 -2.23
C TRP A 274 -7.78 -7.47 -3.64
N ASP A 275 -6.64 -7.73 -4.31
CA ASP A 275 -6.55 -8.30 -5.65
C ASP A 275 -6.09 -9.77 -5.64
N ASP A 276 -5.09 -10.15 -4.83
CA ASP A 276 -4.59 -11.55 -4.76
C ASP A 276 -4.95 -12.21 -3.41
N LYS A 277 -5.84 -13.21 -3.45
CA LYS A 277 -6.30 -13.97 -2.26
C LYS A 277 -5.71 -15.37 -2.17
N THR A 278 -4.74 -15.71 -3.01
CA THR A 278 -4.19 -17.07 -3.13
C THR A 278 -3.73 -17.62 -1.78
N ALA A 279 -2.98 -16.81 -1.02
CA ALA A 279 -2.47 -17.22 0.28
C ALA A 279 -3.59 -17.37 1.33
N LEU A 280 -4.63 -16.54 1.27
CA LEU A 280 -5.80 -16.64 2.14
C LEU A 280 -6.60 -17.93 1.88
N VAL A 281 -6.70 -18.37 0.62
CA VAL A 281 -7.29 -19.69 0.28
C VAL A 281 -6.53 -20.81 0.98
N TYR A 282 -5.19 -20.76 1.01
CA TYR A 282 -4.39 -21.78 1.71
C TYR A 282 -4.72 -21.81 3.21
N VAL A 283 -4.73 -20.64 3.86
CA VAL A 283 -5.01 -20.51 5.29
C VAL A 283 -6.43 -20.97 5.63
N LEU A 284 -7.42 -20.53 4.85
CA LEU A 284 -8.82 -20.91 5.04
C LEU A 284 -9.02 -22.42 4.91
N MET A 285 -8.48 -23.02 3.84
CA MET A 285 -8.62 -24.44 3.58
C MET A 285 -7.80 -25.30 4.54
N ALA A 286 -6.69 -24.81 5.08
CA ALA A 286 -5.92 -25.49 6.13
C ALA A 286 -6.74 -25.67 7.43
N GLY A 287 -7.59 -24.68 7.76
CA GLY A 287 -8.52 -24.76 8.89
C GLY A 287 -9.82 -25.52 8.59
N ALA A 288 -10.37 -25.36 7.37
CA ALA A 288 -11.70 -25.89 7.02
C ALA A 288 -11.70 -27.34 6.51
N SER A 289 -10.63 -27.79 5.82
CA SER A 289 -10.62 -29.08 5.13
C SER A 289 -10.64 -30.29 6.08
N PRO A 290 -11.20 -31.45 5.68
CA PRO A 290 -11.14 -32.68 6.45
C PRO A 290 -9.71 -33.24 6.46
N ALA A 291 -9.41 -34.13 7.42
CA ALA A 291 -8.05 -34.64 7.67
C ALA A 291 -7.33 -35.18 6.41
N GLY A 292 -8.06 -35.82 5.48
CA GLY A 292 -7.48 -36.42 4.27
C GLY A 292 -6.89 -35.43 3.26
N SER A 293 -7.44 -34.22 3.15
CA SER A 293 -6.94 -33.15 2.24
C SER A 293 -6.27 -31.99 2.99
N ARG A 294 -6.46 -31.91 4.31
CA ARG A 294 -5.91 -30.86 5.18
C ARG A 294 -4.39 -30.73 5.10
N ALA A 295 -3.66 -31.85 4.99
CA ALA A 295 -2.19 -31.83 4.96
C ALA A 295 -1.63 -31.00 3.80
N LYS A 296 -2.21 -31.12 2.59
CA LYS A 296 -1.84 -30.32 1.41
C LYS A 296 -2.00 -28.82 1.68
N TRP A 297 -3.14 -28.43 2.25
CA TRP A 297 -3.45 -27.04 2.52
C TRP A 297 -2.58 -26.46 3.64
N GLN A 298 -2.34 -27.23 4.70
CA GLN A 298 -1.41 -26.86 5.75
C GLN A 298 0.00 -26.65 5.21
N GLU A 299 0.47 -27.52 4.31
CA GLU A 299 1.78 -27.37 3.68
C GLU A 299 1.87 -26.10 2.82
N LEU A 300 0.83 -25.79 2.04
CA LEU A 300 0.77 -24.54 1.25
C LEU A 300 0.74 -23.29 2.14
N ALA A 301 -0.09 -23.30 3.18
CA ALA A 301 -0.21 -22.17 4.12
C ALA A 301 1.08 -21.96 4.92
N GLN A 302 1.73 -23.04 5.36
CA GLN A 302 3.01 -22.97 6.05
C GLN A 302 4.13 -22.48 5.13
N ARG A 303 4.16 -22.89 3.86
CA ARG A 303 5.14 -22.34 2.90
C ARG A 303 5.00 -20.84 2.73
N TYR A 304 3.77 -20.33 2.64
CA TYR A 304 3.52 -18.89 2.63
C TYR A 304 4.02 -18.22 3.91
N ALA A 305 3.59 -18.72 5.06
CA ALA A 305 3.96 -18.11 6.32
C ALA A 305 5.47 -18.17 6.58
N ASP A 306 6.13 -19.26 6.19
CA ASP A 306 7.58 -19.42 6.21
C ASP A 306 8.26 -18.42 5.25
N SER A 307 7.72 -18.18 4.05
CA SER A 307 8.29 -17.22 3.10
C SER A 307 8.21 -15.77 3.61
N VAL A 308 7.16 -15.45 4.39
CA VAL A 308 6.99 -14.16 5.07
C VAL A 308 8.01 -14.01 6.20
N VAL A 309 8.08 -14.96 7.14
CA VAL A 309 8.96 -14.83 8.32
C VAL A 309 10.45 -15.01 8.02
N ASN A 310 10.80 -15.72 6.93
CA ASN A 310 12.18 -15.96 6.52
C ASN A 310 12.68 -14.98 5.44
N GLU A 311 11.90 -13.94 5.10
CA GLU A 311 12.28 -12.92 4.12
C GLU A 311 12.62 -13.51 2.73
N GLU A 312 11.82 -14.50 2.30
CA GLU A 312 11.98 -15.05 0.96
C GLU A 312 11.50 -14.02 -0.07
N LYS A 313 12.40 -13.59 -0.96
CA LYS A 313 12.13 -12.55 -1.95
C LYS A 313 10.81 -12.82 -2.72
N PRO A 314 9.96 -11.80 -2.91
CA PRO A 314 10.23 -10.36 -2.77
C PRO A 314 10.05 -9.79 -1.36
N ASN A 315 9.79 -10.63 -0.36
CA ASN A 315 9.57 -10.21 1.03
C ASN A 315 10.88 -9.79 1.70
N MET A 316 10.78 -8.80 2.58
CA MET A 316 11.86 -8.30 3.44
C MET A 316 11.28 -7.63 4.68
N PHE A 317 12.12 -7.29 5.66
CA PHE A 317 11.77 -6.32 6.69
C PHE A 317 12.49 -4.99 6.46
N THR A 318 11.82 -3.88 6.80
CA THR A 318 12.48 -2.58 6.95
C THR A 318 13.45 -2.61 8.14
N GLU A 319 14.31 -1.59 8.28
CA GLU A 319 15.22 -1.51 9.42
C GLU A 319 14.46 -1.43 10.76
N GLY A 320 13.29 -0.79 10.74
CA GLY A 320 12.37 -0.73 11.88
C GLY A 320 11.56 -2.00 12.14
N GLY A 321 11.59 -3.01 11.26
CA GLY A 321 10.91 -4.29 11.44
C GLY A 321 9.49 -4.38 10.86
N LEU A 322 9.10 -3.47 9.96
CA LEU A 322 7.87 -3.61 9.18
C LEU A 322 8.05 -4.66 8.10
N PHE A 323 7.09 -5.58 7.97
CA PHE A 323 7.02 -6.48 6.84
C PHE A 323 6.77 -5.70 5.55
N TYR A 324 7.65 -5.86 4.57
CA TYR A 324 7.60 -5.14 3.31
C TYR A 324 7.77 -6.11 2.14
N SER A 325 6.76 -6.21 1.28
CA SER A 325 6.82 -7.02 0.06
C SER A 325 7.13 -6.11 -1.12
N SER A 326 8.34 -6.22 -1.67
CA SER A 326 8.79 -5.34 -2.76
C SER A 326 7.85 -5.39 -3.96
N GLY A 327 7.33 -4.25 -4.39
CA GLY A 327 6.33 -4.15 -5.45
C GLY A 327 4.92 -3.93 -4.92
N ASN A 328 4.50 -4.69 -3.90
CA ASN A 328 3.17 -4.56 -3.29
C ASN A 328 3.14 -3.47 -2.22
N SER A 329 4.15 -3.37 -1.36
CA SER A 329 4.21 -2.39 -0.27
C SER A 329 4.70 -1.00 -0.70
N ASN A 330 4.79 -0.72 -2.01
CA ASN A 330 5.28 0.56 -2.51
C ASN A 330 4.30 1.71 -2.23
N GLU A 331 3.02 1.37 -2.25
CA GLU A 331 1.87 2.18 -1.93
C GLU A 331 1.16 1.31 -0.90
N ASP A 332 0.85 1.79 0.31
CA ASP A 332 0.13 1.01 1.37
C ASP A 332 0.88 -0.03 2.24
N SER A 333 2.20 0.12 2.45
CA SER A 333 3.02 -0.82 3.24
C SER A 333 2.43 -1.32 4.58
N ALA A 334 1.70 -0.49 5.33
CA ALA A 334 1.04 -0.87 6.57
C ALA A 334 -0.06 -1.94 6.37
N VAL A 335 -0.75 -1.88 5.23
CA VAL A 335 -1.88 -2.73 4.85
C VAL A 335 -1.38 -4.11 4.46
N VAL A 336 -0.32 -4.18 3.65
CA VAL A 336 0.36 -5.44 3.31
C VAL A 336 0.86 -6.14 4.57
N ALA A 337 1.42 -5.40 5.53
CA ALA A 337 1.84 -5.94 6.81
C ALA A 337 0.66 -6.45 7.66
N ALA A 338 -0.44 -5.70 7.72
CA ALA A 338 -1.65 -6.10 8.44
C ALA A 338 -2.30 -7.36 7.83
N ASN A 339 -2.40 -7.44 6.51
CA ASN A 339 -2.91 -8.61 5.78
C ASN A 339 -2.08 -9.87 6.06
N ALA A 340 -0.75 -9.76 5.98
CA ALA A 340 0.14 -10.88 6.32
C ALA A 340 -0.01 -11.28 7.80
N ALA A 341 -0.04 -10.30 8.72
CA ALA A 341 -0.19 -10.56 10.15
C ALA A 341 -1.50 -11.29 10.46
N PHE A 342 -2.61 -10.88 9.83
CA PHE A 342 -3.91 -11.51 9.97
C PHE A 342 -3.90 -12.96 9.50
N ALA A 343 -3.37 -13.21 8.29
CA ALA A 343 -3.27 -14.55 7.72
C ALA A 343 -2.40 -15.50 8.59
N LEU A 344 -1.23 -15.02 9.03
CA LEU A 344 -0.31 -15.81 9.87
C LEU A 344 -0.89 -16.08 11.26
N GLN A 345 -1.61 -15.12 11.85
CA GLN A 345 -2.26 -15.30 13.14
C GLN A 345 -3.38 -16.36 13.09
N ILE A 346 -4.21 -16.33 12.04
CA ILE A 346 -5.27 -17.33 11.84
C ILE A 346 -4.66 -18.71 11.61
N LEU A 347 -3.61 -18.80 10.77
CA LEU A 347 -2.89 -20.06 10.55
C LEU A 347 -2.35 -20.62 11.88
N ALA A 348 -1.71 -19.78 12.69
CA ALA A 348 -1.14 -20.18 13.97
C ALA A 348 -2.21 -20.66 14.97
N ASN A 349 -3.44 -20.15 14.91
CA ASN A 349 -4.55 -20.65 15.73
C ASN A 349 -5.09 -22.00 15.24
N ASN A 350 -5.03 -22.26 13.94
CA ASN A 350 -5.53 -23.49 13.32
C ASN A 350 -4.50 -24.64 13.27
N MET A 351 -3.24 -24.36 13.61
CA MET A 351 -2.18 -25.37 13.67
C MET A 351 -2.16 -26.13 15.01
N ASN A 352 -2.04 -27.45 14.93
CA ASN A 352 -1.80 -28.31 16.09
C ASN A 352 -0.31 -28.59 16.24
N SER A 353 0.22 -28.45 17.46
CA SER A 353 1.60 -28.82 17.74
C SER A 353 1.73 -30.34 17.92
N THR A 354 2.52 -30.99 17.05
CA THR A 354 2.88 -32.42 17.19
C THR A 354 4.30 -32.64 17.70
N GLY A 355 5.09 -31.57 17.82
CA GLY A 355 6.46 -31.59 18.34
C GLY A 355 7.04 -30.18 18.48
N ASN A 356 8.32 -30.09 18.86
CA ASN A 356 9.00 -28.81 19.10
C ASN A 356 9.12 -27.94 17.85
N ALA A 357 9.26 -28.53 16.66
CA ALA A 357 9.30 -27.79 15.40
C ALA A 357 8.00 -27.01 15.17
N ASP A 358 6.84 -27.68 15.30
CA ASP A 358 5.54 -27.02 15.17
C ASP A 358 5.34 -25.93 16.24
N LYS A 359 5.79 -26.16 17.49
CA LYS A 359 5.73 -25.12 18.54
C LYS A 359 6.53 -23.89 18.15
N GLY A 360 7.74 -24.09 17.63
CA GLY A 360 8.60 -23.01 17.17
C GLY A 360 7.95 -22.22 16.04
N ARG A 361 7.37 -22.93 15.05
CA ARG A 361 6.69 -22.32 13.91
C ARG A 361 5.44 -21.53 14.31
N ILE A 362 4.55 -22.12 15.12
CA ILE A 362 3.36 -21.44 15.68
C ILE A 362 3.78 -20.19 16.47
N GLY A 363 4.83 -20.31 17.29
CA GLY A 363 5.38 -19.18 18.05
C GLY A 363 5.90 -18.06 17.13
N SER A 364 6.62 -18.41 16.06
CA SER A 364 7.12 -17.45 15.07
C SER A 364 6.00 -16.69 14.38
N TYR A 365 4.95 -17.38 13.92
CA TYR A 365 3.82 -16.76 13.23
C TYR A 365 3.03 -15.82 14.15
N ARG A 366 2.79 -16.22 15.41
CA ARG A 366 2.15 -15.33 16.40
C ARG A 366 3.01 -14.12 16.72
N ASN A 367 4.31 -14.33 16.92
CA ASN A 367 5.25 -13.25 17.21
C ASN A 367 5.32 -12.26 16.05
N PHE A 368 5.32 -12.75 14.81
CA PHE A 368 5.22 -11.90 13.61
C PHE A 368 3.97 -11.02 13.67
N ALA A 369 2.78 -11.61 13.85
CA ALA A 369 1.53 -10.87 13.88
C ALA A 369 1.51 -9.79 14.98
N ILE A 370 1.94 -10.15 16.20
CA ILE A 370 2.05 -9.21 17.32
C ILE A 370 3.02 -8.07 16.98
N LYS A 371 4.21 -8.37 16.44
CA LYS A 371 5.22 -7.37 16.11
C LYS A 371 4.75 -6.41 15.02
N GLN A 372 4.00 -6.88 14.03
CA GLN A 372 3.43 -6.00 13.01
C GLN A 372 2.35 -5.09 13.61
N VAL A 373 1.47 -5.59 14.48
CA VAL A 373 0.50 -4.74 15.20
C VAL A 373 1.22 -3.71 16.09
N GLU A 374 2.25 -4.10 16.82
CA GLU A 374 3.06 -3.19 17.63
C GLU A 374 3.74 -2.11 16.79
N TYR A 375 4.31 -2.48 15.64
CA TYR A 375 4.92 -1.53 14.71
C TYR A 375 3.90 -0.50 14.24
N LEU A 376 2.70 -0.94 13.80
CA LEU A 376 1.63 -0.05 13.36
C LEU A 376 1.10 0.85 14.49
N LEU A 377 1.28 0.43 15.74
CA LEU A 377 0.88 1.16 16.95
C LEU A 377 2.02 1.94 17.61
N GLY A 378 3.14 2.15 16.92
CA GLY A 378 4.18 3.10 17.32
C GLY A 378 5.50 2.49 17.79
N GLU A 379 5.65 1.17 17.80
CA GLU A 379 6.95 0.52 18.00
C GLU A 379 7.75 0.51 16.68
N ASN A 380 8.04 1.72 16.19
CA ASN A 380 8.76 1.95 14.95
C ASN A 380 9.78 3.10 15.14
N PRO A 381 10.70 3.30 14.18
CA PRO A 381 11.74 4.33 14.28
C PRO A 381 11.21 5.77 14.47
N GLU A 382 10.04 6.09 13.91
CA GLU A 382 9.42 7.41 14.02
C GLU A 382 8.53 7.59 15.26
N LYS A 383 8.36 6.56 16.10
CA LYS A 383 7.47 6.59 17.27
C LYS A 383 6.07 7.12 16.91
N THR A 384 5.57 6.66 15.78
CA THR A 384 4.32 7.10 15.15
C THR A 384 3.34 5.94 15.10
N PRO A 385 2.21 5.96 15.83
CA PRO A 385 1.12 5.06 15.51
C PRO A 385 0.50 5.49 14.18
N TYR A 386 0.45 4.61 13.19
CA TYR A 386 -0.12 4.89 11.86
C TYR A 386 -1.66 4.88 11.84
N VAL A 387 -2.29 4.93 13.01
CA VAL A 387 -3.74 5.03 13.18
C VAL A 387 -4.09 6.46 13.56
N VAL A 388 -5.03 7.07 12.86
CA VAL A 388 -5.47 8.45 13.09
C VAL A 388 -6.19 8.58 14.44
N GLY A 389 -5.84 9.64 15.19
CA GLY A 389 -6.56 10.07 16.39
C GLY A 389 -6.28 9.32 17.69
N VAL A 390 -5.23 8.48 17.75
CA VAL A 390 -4.93 7.65 18.94
C VAL A 390 -3.85 8.25 19.83
N HIS A 391 -3.00 9.10 19.27
CA HIS A 391 -1.87 9.71 19.95
C HIS A 391 -1.52 11.07 19.30
N HIS A 392 -0.76 11.93 19.98
CA HIS A 392 -0.34 13.21 19.39
C HIS A 392 0.65 13.05 18.21
N ASN A 393 1.31 11.88 18.11
CA ASN A 393 2.12 11.51 16.95
C ASN A 393 1.31 10.81 15.85
N SER A 394 0.02 10.53 16.02
CA SER A 394 -0.82 9.95 14.95
C SER A 394 -0.84 10.85 13.70
N PRO A 395 -1.09 10.30 12.49
CA PRO A 395 -1.33 11.10 11.30
C PRO A 395 -2.42 12.15 11.54
N LEU A 396 -2.14 13.38 11.12
CA LEU A 396 -3.03 14.53 11.26
C LEU A 396 -3.69 14.91 9.94
N ASN A 397 -3.08 14.53 8.81
CA ASN A 397 -3.52 14.87 7.46
C ASN A 397 -3.64 13.65 6.54
N PRO A 398 -4.49 12.66 6.87
CA PRO A 398 -4.85 11.61 5.92
C PRO A 398 -5.40 12.20 4.62
N HIS A 399 -5.19 11.53 3.49
CA HIS A 399 -5.80 11.86 2.21
C HIS A 399 -7.31 11.57 2.29
N SER A 400 -8.11 12.53 2.76
CA SER A 400 -9.56 12.34 2.91
C SER A 400 -10.32 13.62 2.63
N ALA A 401 -11.00 13.69 1.48
CA ALA A 401 -11.86 14.83 1.14
C ALA A 401 -12.96 15.06 2.20
N PRO A 402 -13.68 14.01 2.68
CA PRO A 402 -14.70 14.17 3.73
C PRO A 402 -14.19 14.82 5.02
N ALA A 403 -13.00 14.43 5.49
CA ALA A 403 -12.45 14.89 6.75
C ALA A 403 -11.77 16.28 6.64
N SER A 404 -11.32 16.64 5.43
CA SER A 404 -10.44 17.80 5.23
C SER A 404 -11.07 19.14 5.62
N GLY A 405 -12.37 19.29 5.35
CA GLY A 405 -13.06 20.59 5.41
C GLY A 405 -12.59 21.60 4.35
N GLY A 406 -11.79 21.15 3.37
CA GLY A 406 -11.34 21.93 2.21
C GLY A 406 -12.34 21.92 1.06
N PHE A 407 -12.11 22.78 0.08
CA PHE A 407 -12.98 22.91 -1.11
C PHE A 407 -12.19 23.12 -2.41
N ASP A 408 -10.85 23.09 -2.36
CA ASP A 408 -9.97 23.37 -3.50
C ASP A 408 -9.06 22.19 -3.79
N ALA A 409 -9.43 21.41 -4.81
CA ALA A 409 -8.69 20.24 -5.25
C ALA A 409 -7.25 20.54 -5.74
N ASN A 410 -6.93 21.80 -6.06
CA ASN A 410 -5.57 22.17 -6.46
C ASN A 410 -4.68 22.57 -5.29
N ASN A 411 -5.27 22.78 -4.09
CA ASN A 411 -4.56 23.27 -2.91
C ASN A 411 -4.86 22.44 -1.67
N ILE A 412 -5.04 21.12 -1.84
CA ILE A 412 -5.46 20.22 -0.77
C ILE A 412 -4.53 20.28 0.43
N ASN A 413 -3.22 20.47 0.30
CA ASN A 413 -2.31 20.52 1.45
C ASN A 413 -2.41 21.80 2.31
N THR A 414 -3.05 22.87 1.81
CA THR A 414 -2.98 24.20 2.45
C THR A 414 -4.34 24.84 2.70
N GLN A 415 -5.42 24.31 2.09
CA GLN A 415 -6.75 24.89 2.19
C GLN A 415 -7.80 23.84 2.60
N PRO A 416 -7.95 23.58 3.92
CA PRO A 416 -7.12 24.07 5.03
C PRO A 416 -5.81 23.27 5.22
N GLU A 417 -4.86 23.84 5.95
CA GLU A 417 -3.55 23.23 6.27
C GLU A 417 -3.66 21.94 7.11
N PHE A 418 -4.69 21.85 7.95
CA PHE A 418 -4.96 20.69 8.79
C PHE A 418 -6.34 20.11 8.48
N GLU A 419 -6.53 18.81 8.67
CA GLU A 419 -7.88 18.22 8.66
C GLU A 419 -8.80 18.98 9.61
N ARG A 420 -10.00 19.31 9.13
CA ARG A 420 -11.03 19.90 9.99
C ARG A 420 -11.57 18.87 10.99
N TRP A 421 -11.63 17.60 10.59
CA TRP A 421 -12.20 16.53 11.38
C TRP A 421 -11.18 15.43 11.60
N THR A 422 -11.07 14.94 12.83
CA THR A 422 -10.26 13.74 13.10
C THR A 422 -10.98 12.50 12.60
N LEU A 423 -10.39 11.83 11.61
CA LEU A 423 -10.89 10.57 11.07
C LEU A 423 -10.48 9.39 11.97
N TYR A 424 -11.03 9.33 13.18
CA TYR A 424 -10.65 8.35 14.21
C TYR A 424 -10.61 6.93 13.66
N GLY A 425 -9.49 6.25 13.92
CA GLY A 425 -9.33 4.83 13.62
C GLY A 425 -8.88 4.53 12.20
N ALA A 426 -8.81 5.49 11.29
CA ALA A 426 -8.28 5.24 9.96
C ALA A 426 -6.81 4.78 10.04
N LEU A 427 -6.50 3.63 9.44
CA LEU A 427 -5.12 3.20 9.21
C LEU A 427 -4.65 3.86 7.91
N VAL A 428 -3.54 4.59 7.97
CA VAL A 428 -2.94 5.18 6.75
C VAL A 428 -2.07 4.15 6.02
N GLY A 429 -1.80 4.40 4.74
CA GLY A 429 -0.94 3.54 3.91
C GLY A 429 0.43 3.20 4.54
N GLY A 430 1.01 4.10 5.34
CA GLY A 430 2.18 3.81 6.17
C GLY A 430 3.51 4.29 5.57
N PRO A 431 4.65 3.90 6.15
CA PRO A 431 5.95 4.45 5.78
C PRO A 431 6.50 3.84 4.48
N ASP A 432 7.52 4.47 3.91
CA ASP A 432 8.30 3.86 2.84
C ASP A 432 9.19 2.70 3.37
N LYS A 433 9.90 2.03 2.46
CA LYS A 433 10.85 0.95 2.77
C LYS A 433 11.99 1.33 3.74
N ASN A 434 12.16 2.61 4.03
CA ASN A 434 13.17 3.17 4.94
C ASN A 434 12.54 3.68 6.25
N ASP A 435 11.33 3.20 6.58
CA ASP A 435 10.59 3.58 7.77
C ASP A 435 10.23 5.08 7.83
N ARG A 436 10.21 5.78 6.69
CA ARG A 436 9.89 7.21 6.63
C ARG A 436 8.43 7.44 6.30
N PHE A 437 7.74 8.16 7.18
CA PHE A 437 6.37 8.60 6.96
C PHE A 437 6.27 10.12 6.85
N ARG A 438 5.58 10.58 5.81
CA ARG A 438 5.33 12.01 5.55
C ARG A 438 3.83 12.25 5.58
N ASP A 439 3.41 12.91 6.65
CA ASP A 439 2.03 13.29 6.94
C ASP A 439 1.58 14.50 6.11
N VAL A 440 1.54 14.29 4.80
CA VAL A 440 1.16 15.26 3.78
C VAL A 440 -0.01 14.68 3.02
N ARG A 441 -1.14 15.38 3.03
CA ARG A 441 -2.42 14.93 2.44
C ARG A 441 -2.28 14.46 0.99
N ASP A 442 -1.47 15.14 0.17
CA ASP A 442 -1.24 14.77 -1.25
C ASP A 442 -0.26 13.60 -1.46
N ASN A 443 0.39 13.11 -0.40
CA ASN A 443 1.24 11.92 -0.43
C ASN A 443 0.37 10.68 -0.17
N TRP A 444 -0.57 10.44 -1.09
CA TRP A 444 -1.60 9.40 -0.95
C TRP A 444 -0.96 8.01 -0.78
N GLU A 445 0.22 7.73 -1.36
CA GLU A 445 0.89 6.43 -1.18
C GLU A 445 1.11 6.06 0.31
N GLN A 446 1.28 7.07 1.17
CA GLN A 446 1.47 6.89 2.61
C GLN A 446 0.27 7.32 3.45
N THR A 447 -0.46 8.35 3.02
CA THR A 447 -1.51 9.01 3.82
C THR A 447 -2.93 8.66 3.40
N GLU A 448 -3.12 7.92 2.31
CA GLU A 448 -4.42 7.36 1.93
C GLU A 448 -4.99 6.50 3.05
N VAL A 449 -6.30 6.49 3.12
CA VAL A 449 -7.09 5.69 4.05
C VAL A 449 -8.17 5.00 3.24
N ALA A 450 -8.38 3.71 3.45
CA ALA A 450 -9.39 2.96 2.69
C ALA A 450 -10.07 1.89 3.54
N LEU A 451 -11.22 1.41 3.07
CA LEU A 451 -11.98 0.36 3.75
C LEU A 451 -11.12 -0.89 3.99
N ASP A 452 -10.36 -1.32 2.98
CA ASP A 452 -9.56 -2.54 3.05
C ASP A 452 -8.33 -2.38 3.95
N TYR A 453 -7.83 -1.15 4.16
CA TYR A 453 -6.69 -0.89 5.04
C TYR A 453 -7.02 -1.28 6.49
N ASN A 454 -8.26 -0.98 6.90
CA ASN A 454 -8.74 -1.22 8.26
C ASN A 454 -9.22 -2.66 8.50
N ALA A 455 -9.54 -3.41 7.44
CA ALA A 455 -10.24 -4.69 7.53
C ALA A 455 -9.47 -5.78 8.32
N PRO A 456 -8.24 -6.19 7.93
CA PRO A 456 -7.47 -7.18 8.68
C PRO A 456 -7.10 -6.66 10.09
N PHE A 457 -6.85 -5.36 10.20
CA PHE A 457 -6.41 -4.73 11.43
C PHE A 457 -7.50 -4.74 12.51
N ASN A 458 -8.78 -4.62 12.14
CA ASN A 458 -9.91 -4.76 13.06
C ASN A 458 -9.93 -6.13 13.76
N GLY A 459 -9.74 -7.22 13.01
CA GLY A 459 -9.62 -8.58 13.56
C GLY A 459 -8.39 -8.76 14.44
N LEU A 460 -7.24 -8.23 14.02
CA LEU A 460 -6.01 -8.26 14.80
C LEU A 460 -6.16 -7.49 16.13
N LEU A 461 -6.84 -6.35 16.15
CA LEU A 461 -7.11 -5.62 17.39
C LEU A 461 -8.04 -6.40 18.32
N ALA A 462 -9.06 -7.10 17.80
CA ALA A 462 -9.87 -8.00 18.61
C ALA A 462 -9.03 -9.15 19.19
N TYR A 463 -8.10 -9.72 18.40
CA TYR A 463 -7.13 -10.69 18.90
C TYR A 463 -6.26 -10.11 20.03
N MET A 464 -5.76 -8.89 19.88
CA MET A 464 -4.98 -8.21 20.92
C MET A 464 -5.81 -7.94 22.18
N VAL A 465 -7.06 -7.50 22.06
CA VAL A 465 -7.97 -7.33 23.23
C VAL A 465 -8.08 -8.63 24.02
N ALA A 466 -8.17 -9.77 23.32
CA ALA A 466 -8.33 -11.08 23.97
C ALA A 466 -7.03 -11.64 24.56
N THR A 467 -5.85 -11.22 24.08
CA THR A 467 -4.59 -11.94 24.35
C THR A 467 -3.43 -11.08 24.86
N ALA A 468 -3.46 -9.76 24.65
CA ALA A 468 -2.38 -8.87 25.04
C ALA A 468 -2.21 -8.83 26.57
N THR A 469 -0.96 -8.80 27.01
CA THR A 469 -0.58 -8.65 28.42
C THR A 469 -0.16 -7.24 28.78
N ASP A 470 0.12 -6.42 27.78
CA ASP A 470 0.67 -5.08 27.92
C ASP A 470 -0.15 -4.09 27.08
N SER A 471 -0.06 -2.80 27.41
CA SER A 471 -0.65 -1.74 26.60
C SER A 471 0.04 -1.59 25.25
N PRO A 472 -0.67 -1.09 24.22
CA PRO A 472 -0.07 -0.84 22.92
C PRO A 472 1.05 0.22 23.03
N PRO A 473 2.08 0.14 22.16
CA PRO A 473 3.29 0.96 22.29
C PRO A 473 3.05 2.46 22.42
N TYR A 474 2.08 3.02 21.67
CA TYR A 474 1.78 4.46 21.70
C TYR A 474 1.42 5.01 23.08
N VAL A 475 0.95 4.18 24.03
CA VAL A 475 0.61 4.62 25.38
C VAL A 475 1.83 5.12 26.15
N THR A 476 3.02 4.64 25.79
CA THR A 476 4.29 4.97 26.47
C THR A 476 5.15 5.97 25.72
N ILE A 477 4.72 6.41 24.53
CA ILE A 477 5.47 7.38 23.72
C ILE A 477 5.36 8.76 24.38
N ALA A 478 6.45 9.23 24.97
CA ALA A 478 6.52 10.55 25.63
C ALA A 478 7.11 11.65 24.73
N ALA A 479 7.74 11.28 23.62
CA ALA A 479 8.44 12.19 22.71
C ALA A 479 7.64 12.43 21.43
N GLY A 480 7.79 13.63 20.85
CA GLY A 480 7.33 13.93 19.49
C GLY A 480 8.03 13.06 18.44
N ARG A 481 7.50 13.04 17.21
CA ARG A 481 8.13 12.34 16.09
C ARG A 481 9.60 12.79 15.94
N PRO A 482 10.57 11.86 15.94
CA PRO A 482 11.97 12.20 15.78
C PRO A 482 12.27 12.61 14.32
N ASP A 483 13.13 13.61 14.15
CA ASP A 483 13.68 13.94 12.83
C ASP A 483 14.68 12.87 12.40
N LEU A 484 14.21 11.87 11.66
CA LEU A 484 15.10 10.88 11.07
C LEU A 484 16.02 11.55 10.02
N PRO A 485 17.33 11.23 9.99
CA PRO A 485 18.31 11.90 9.14
C PRO A 485 17.98 11.78 7.65
N PRO A 486 18.35 12.77 6.82
CA PRO A 486 18.06 12.75 5.39
C PRO A 486 18.81 11.61 4.69
N ILE A 487 18.13 11.00 3.72
CA ILE A 487 18.59 9.84 2.95
C ILE A 487 18.73 10.26 1.48
N LEU A 488 19.80 9.81 0.81
CA LEU A 488 19.99 9.94 -0.64
C LEU A 488 20.33 8.56 -1.20
N ASN A 489 19.60 8.11 -2.24
CA ASN A 489 19.77 6.78 -2.85
C ASN A 489 19.71 5.62 -1.83
N GLY A 490 18.82 5.69 -0.83
CA GLY A 490 18.66 4.66 0.19
C GLY A 490 19.77 4.60 1.24
N MET A 491 20.65 5.60 1.30
CA MET A 491 21.72 5.71 2.30
C MET A 491 21.66 7.06 3.02
N ALA A 492 21.90 7.09 4.34
CA ALA A 492 21.93 8.35 5.09
C ALA A 492 23.03 9.28 4.53
N ILE A 493 22.73 10.57 4.37
CA ILE A 493 23.68 11.52 3.76
C ILE A 493 25.04 11.53 4.47
N TRP A 494 25.06 11.38 5.80
CA TRP A 494 26.31 11.27 6.56
C TRP A 494 27.17 10.05 6.18
N GLN A 495 26.57 8.91 5.86
CA GLN A 495 27.31 7.73 5.38
C GLN A 495 27.92 7.99 4.00
N ILE A 496 27.19 8.68 3.11
CA ILE A 496 27.71 9.09 1.79
C ILE A 496 28.89 10.04 1.97
N ILE A 497 28.78 11.01 2.88
CA ILE A 497 29.89 11.92 3.20
C ILE A 497 31.11 11.13 3.67
N LEU A 498 30.95 10.14 4.56
CA LEU A 498 32.05 9.30 5.03
C LEU A 498 32.70 8.50 3.89
N ILE A 499 31.91 7.94 2.96
CA ILE A 499 32.43 7.22 1.79
C ILE A 499 33.23 8.17 0.89
N VAL A 500 32.70 9.37 0.61
CA VAL A 500 33.37 10.38 -0.23
C VAL A 500 34.67 10.83 0.42
N VAL A 501 34.64 11.16 1.70
CA VAL A 501 35.82 11.59 2.48
C VAL A 501 36.86 10.48 2.53
N GLY A 502 36.46 9.24 2.84
CA GLY A 502 37.35 8.07 2.83
C GLY A 502 38.00 7.84 1.46
N SER A 503 37.22 7.98 0.38
CA SER A 503 37.72 7.86 -1.00
C SER A 503 38.75 8.93 -1.34
N ILE A 504 38.54 10.17 -0.88
CA ILE A 504 39.50 11.27 -1.03
C ILE A 504 40.80 10.94 -0.29
N PHE A 505 40.73 10.46 0.97
CA PHE A 505 41.92 10.08 1.73
C PHE A 505 42.71 8.96 1.05
N VAL A 506 42.02 7.94 0.52
CA VAL A 506 42.66 6.86 -0.24
C VAL A 506 43.31 7.40 -1.52
N ALA A 507 42.63 8.26 -2.27
CA ALA A 507 43.20 8.88 -3.48
C ALA A 507 44.42 9.75 -3.17
N VAL A 508 44.39 10.53 -2.08
CA VAL A 508 45.54 11.33 -1.60
C VAL A 508 46.69 10.42 -1.18
N ALA A 509 46.42 9.33 -0.45
CA ALA A 509 47.43 8.37 -0.05
C ALA A 509 48.08 7.68 -1.28
N ILE A 510 47.29 7.27 -2.26
CA ILE A 510 47.78 6.72 -3.53
C ILE A 510 48.62 7.76 -4.27
N GLY A 511 48.14 9.00 -4.38
CA GLY A 511 48.87 10.11 -4.98
C GLY A 511 50.21 10.36 -4.28
N ALA A 512 50.23 10.38 -2.95
CA ALA A 512 51.44 10.53 -2.15
C ALA A 512 52.41 9.36 -2.37
N VAL A 513 51.93 8.11 -2.46
CA VAL A 513 52.75 6.93 -2.77
C VAL A 513 53.33 7.03 -4.19
N VAL A 514 52.53 7.43 -5.18
CA VAL A 514 53.00 7.64 -6.56
C VAL A 514 54.05 8.75 -6.63
N CYS A 515 53.80 9.89 -5.98
CA CYS A 515 54.75 10.99 -5.87
C CYS A 515 56.03 10.56 -5.15
N TYR A 516 55.94 9.72 -4.11
CA TYR A 516 57.08 9.16 -3.42
C TYR A 516 57.90 8.21 -4.31
N ARG A 517 57.23 7.30 -5.03
CA ARG A 517 57.89 6.35 -5.95
C ARG A 517 58.51 7.04 -7.17
N LYS A 518 57.90 8.13 -7.65
CA LYS A 518 58.41 8.94 -8.77
C LYS A 518 59.19 10.17 -8.32
N ARG A 519 59.57 10.27 -7.04
CA ARG A 519 60.19 11.49 -6.47
C ARG A 519 61.42 11.95 -7.26
N ASP A 520 62.24 11.02 -7.73
CA ASP A 520 63.48 11.33 -8.44
C ASP A 520 63.21 11.77 -9.88
N GLN A 521 62.21 11.18 -10.55
CA GLN A 521 61.73 11.64 -11.86
C GLN A 521 61.08 13.03 -11.77
N ILE A 522 60.28 13.28 -10.73
CA ILE A 522 59.63 14.56 -10.46
C ILE A 522 60.68 15.64 -10.15
N ARG A 523 61.71 15.32 -9.35
CA ARG A 523 62.84 16.21 -9.05
C ARG A 523 63.65 16.52 -10.31
N ALA A 524 63.93 15.52 -11.15
CA ALA A 524 64.64 15.70 -12.42
C ALA A 524 63.83 16.59 -13.39
N TRP A 525 62.52 16.36 -13.50
CA TRP A 525 61.63 17.19 -14.30
C TRP A 525 61.57 18.64 -13.77
N ALA A 526 61.47 18.84 -12.45
CA ALA A 526 61.45 20.17 -11.84
C ALA A 526 62.77 20.92 -12.04
N ALA A 527 63.92 20.22 -11.96
CA ALA A 527 65.23 20.78 -12.26
C ALA A 527 65.35 21.19 -13.73
N ALA A 528 64.92 20.34 -14.67
CA ALA A 528 64.90 20.64 -16.10
C ALA A 528 63.98 21.82 -16.43
N ARG A 529 62.84 21.97 -15.73
CA ARG A 529 61.94 23.12 -15.88
C ARG A 529 62.56 24.42 -15.38
N ARG A 530 63.30 24.40 -14.26
CA ARG A 530 64.05 25.57 -13.76
C ARG A 530 65.15 26.01 -14.72
N GLN A 531 65.84 25.08 -15.37
CA GLN A 531 66.83 25.43 -16.40
C GLN A 531 66.20 26.15 -17.60
N ARG A 532 65.07 25.65 -18.13
CA ARG A 532 64.35 26.33 -19.24
C ARG A 532 63.81 27.72 -18.88
N SER A 533 63.52 27.95 -17.60
CA SER A 533 63.12 29.27 -17.09
C SER A 533 64.29 30.27 -17.10
N ASN A 534 65.49 29.81 -16.76
CA ASN A 534 66.70 30.65 -16.73
C ASN A 534 67.25 30.94 -18.14
N GLU A 535 67.01 30.08 -19.13
CA GLU A 535 67.36 30.36 -20.53
C GLU A 535 66.52 31.48 -21.17
N LYS A 536 65.28 31.70 -20.69
CA LYS A 536 64.41 32.78 -21.19
C LYS A 536 64.77 34.18 -20.66
N SER A 537 65.72 34.32 -19.73
CA SER A 537 66.07 35.60 -19.09
C SER A 537 67.36 36.24 -19.60
N MET A 538 67.96 35.78 -20.71
CA MET A 538 69.13 36.46 -21.31
C MET A 538 68.72 37.59 -22.28
N PRO A 539 69.27 38.82 -22.14
CA PRO A 539 68.77 40.01 -22.83
C PRO A 539 69.19 40.09 -24.30
N LYS A 540 68.22 40.38 -25.20
CA LYS A 540 68.47 40.81 -26.58
C LYS A 540 68.84 42.31 -26.57
N TYR A 541 70.04 42.66 -27.04
CA TYR A 541 70.44 44.06 -27.21
C TYR A 541 69.92 44.62 -28.54
N VAL A 542 69.18 45.73 -28.50
CA VAL A 542 68.85 46.58 -29.66
C VAL A 542 69.19 48.03 -29.31
N VAL A 543 70.11 48.62 -30.09
CA VAL A 543 70.59 50.00 -29.94
C VAL A 543 69.59 50.98 -30.57
N LYS A 544 69.18 51.99 -29.79
CA LYS A 544 68.27 53.09 -30.17
C LYS A 544 69.01 54.27 -30.81
N ARG A 545 68.36 54.97 -31.75
CA ARG A 545 68.40 56.43 -32.05
C ARG A 545 67.29 56.71 -33.09
N ALA A 546 66.55 57.81 -33.16
CA ALA A 546 66.38 59.05 -32.39
C ALA A 546 64.97 59.62 -32.70
N VAL A 547 64.53 60.64 -31.95
CA VAL A 547 63.18 61.27 -31.87
C VAL A 547 62.92 62.28 -33.04
N PRO A 548 61.65 62.64 -33.36
CA PRO A 548 61.12 62.84 -34.73
C PRO A 548 60.83 64.31 -35.10
N PRO A 549 60.30 64.60 -36.31
CA PRO A 549 59.58 65.83 -36.62
C PRO A 549 58.06 65.62 -36.88
N PRO A 550 57.26 66.71 -36.94
CA PRO A 550 55.80 66.76 -36.64
C PRO A 550 54.88 66.53 -37.86
N PRO A 551 53.54 66.50 -37.67
CA PRO A 551 52.59 65.87 -38.61
C PRO A 551 51.97 66.86 -39.60
N LEU A 552 51.57 66.38 -40.78
CA LEU A 552 50.66 67.06 -41.73
C LEU A 552 49.87 66.03 -42.59
N PRO A 553 48.75 66.43 -43.26
CA PRO A 553 47.48 65.72 -43.21
C PRO A 553 47.08 64.90 -44.46
N ALA A 554 45.93 64.24 -44.32
CA ALA A 554 45.17 63.35 -45.21
C ALA A 554 45.26 63.53 -46.74
N ARG A 555 45.30 62.40 -47.47
CA ARG A 555 44.40 62.13 -48.63
C ARG A 555 44.44 60.67 -49.11
N ALA A 556 43.35 60.34 -49.81
CA ALA A 556 42.89 59.05 -50.30
C ALA A 556 43.74 58.36 -51.40
N GLY A 557 43.49 57.05 -51.58
CA GLY A 557 43.41 56.45 -52.91
C GLY A 557 44.17 55.14 -53.14
N ARG A 558 43.40 54.09 -53.48
CA ARG A 558 43.63 52.96 -54.43
C ARG A 558 44.82 52.02 -54.21
N GLU A 559 44.61 50.72 -54.02
CA GLU A 559 44.18 49.66 -54.96
C GLU A 559 45.40 48.89 -55.51
N ARG A 560 45.22 47.55 -55.65
CA ARG A 560 46.09 46.54 -56.28
C ARG A 560 47.24 46.00 -55.45
N ASP A 561 47.64 44.74 -55.56
CA ASP A 561 47.07 43.45 -55.99
C ASP A 561 48.29 42.51 -56.02
N VAL A 562 48.06 41.19 -55.81
CA VAL A 562 48.86 40.09 -56.43
C VAL A 562 50.28 39.89 -55.82
N GLU A 563 50.84 38.71 -55.54
CA GLU A 563 50.82 37.38 -56.18
C GLU A 563 51.33 36.36 -55.12
N SER A 564 50.64 35.24 -54.94
CA SER A 564 51.06 33.88 -55.34
C SER A 564 52.25 33.24 -54.59
N LEU A 565 51.98 32.07 -54.00
CA LEU A 565 52.76 30.86 -54.32
C LEU A 565 51.93 29.62 -53.90
N GLN A 566 51.46 28.91 -54.92
CA GLN A 566 51.06 27.49 -54.89
C GLN A 566 52.29 26.64 -54.48
N VAL A 567 52.24 25.38 -54.02
CA VAL A 567 51.70 24.12 -54.55
C VAL A 567 51.90 23.11 -53.40
N GLY A 568 50.96 22.25 -52.99
CA GLY A 568 50.84 20.93 -53.59
C GLY A 568 50.15 19.88 -52.70
N ARG A 569 48.99 19.41 -53.18
CA ARG A 569 48.36 18.08 -53.12
C ARG A 569 48.85 17.01 -52.12
N SER A 570 47.91 16.42 -51.38
CA SER A 570 47.30 15.10 -51.67
C SER A 570 46.01 14.90 -50.83
N GLN A 571 44.85 14.72 -51.49
CA GLN A 571 44.00 13.51 -51.51
C GLN A 571 43.62 12.92 -50.14
N GLY A 572 42.34 12.73 -49.79
CA GLY A 572 41.11 12.89 -50.58
C GLY A 572 39.81 12.63 -49.80
N GLN A 573 38.71 12.84 -50.54
CA GLN A 573 37.31 12.39 -50.40
C GLN A 573 36.62 12.64 -49.03
N GLY A 574 35.63 13.52 -48.92
CA GLY A 574 34.34 13.55 -49.65
C GLY A 574 33.32 12.75 -48.81
N TYR A 575 32.29 13.30 -48.19
CA TYR A 575 31.22 14.11 -48.76
C TYR A 575 30.58 15.05 -47.70
N GLU A 576 30.52 16.31 -48.09
CA GLU A 576 29.50 17.34 -47.82
C GLU A 576 28.05 16.80 -48.06
N GLN A 577 26.93 17.29 -47.52
CA GLN A 577 26.45 18.62 -47.07
C GLN A 577 24.95 18.45 -46.60
N PRO A 578 24.12 19.47 -46.27
CA PRO A 578 24.22 20.36 -45.09
C PRO A 578 22.85 20.84 -44.49
N THR A 579 22.97 21.82 -43.56
CA THR A 579 22.06 22.96 -43.26
C THR A 579 20.68 22.64 -42.66
N LEU A 580 20.34 23.00 -41.42
CA LEU A 580 20.42 24.30 -40.72
C LEU A 580 19.69 25.42 -41.49
N LEU A 581 18.44 25.69 -41.09
CA LEU A 581 17.81 27.01 -41.15
C LEU A 581 16.74 27.11 -40.06
N GLN A 582 17.12 27.83 -39.00
CA GLN A 582 16.24 28.47 -38.05
C GLN A 582 15.58 29.71 -38.68
N ASP A 583 14.52 30.16 -38.00
CA ASP A 583 13.89 31.47 -38.04
C ASP A 583 12.84 31.77 -39.12
N VAL A 584 11.57 31.66 -38.69
CA VAL A 584 10.53 32.63 -39.03
C VAL A 584 9.76 33.00 -37.75
N GLN A 585 9.72 34.31 -37.49
CA GLN A 585 8.95 34.99 -36.46
C GLN A 585 7.43 35.01 -36.73
N ARG A 586 6.66 35.13 -35.64
CA ARG A 586 5.38 35.86 -35.49
C ARG A 586 4.25 35.51 -36.46
N THR A 587 3.27 34.75 -35.97
CA THR A 587 1.98 35.25 -35.41
C THR A 587 1.30 34.15 -34.62
#